data_AF-A0A7X7T2R3-F1
#
_entry.id   AF-A0A7X7T2R3-F1
#
_cell.length_a   1.000
_cell.length_b   1.000
_cell.length_c   1.000
_cell.angle_alpha   90.00
_cell.angle_beta   90.00
_cell.angle_gamma   90.00
#
_symmetry.space_group_name_H-M   'P 1'
#
loop_
_entity.id
_entity.type
_entity.pdbx_description
1 polymer ?
#
loop_
_entity_poly.entity_id
_entity_poly.type
_entity_poly.pdbx_seq_one_letter_code
_entity_poly.pdbx_strand_id
1 'polypeptide(L)'
;MATPRTLVAVAIGAALVLATPALAGFTATDVIVPSLGKGPGAAGSSWNGCIWVHNPNAAPVNVTFRLLLRNQPNPSAQAFHDTIPPGDTRRYDDVFATMFGVHLATYGAVRVTANAPVLVNARSYSTPAGGRADDTVGQFYSAIPTSFAIGVGQTAQLLGVYQTNPQEASLFRYNYGFVESSGQAATVQVTALDETGAVSASKSYSVGGFEARQYNVTDLLPAVNATNLRLQLTVTSGPGKVVAFGSGIANRSNDPSTFEMSFRDSLLAGSGGGLTAVTHNGTLTGDGTLSSPLGIANGGVGKTQLAAPGGTSGQVLGTNGSALVWQNAGSGGL
;
A
#
# COMPACT_ATOMS: atom_id res chain seq x y z
N MET A 1 -55.88 2.23 -54.18
CA MET A 1 -54.40 2.30 -54.24
C MET A 1 -53.91 2.62 -52.84
N ALA A 2 -53.38 1.64 -52.12
CA ALA A 2 -52.82 1.81 -50.79
C ALA A 2 -51.29 1.79 -50.90
N THR A 3 -50.64 2.87 -50.46
CA THR A 3 -49.20 3.07 -50.49
C THR A 3 -48.54 2.15 -49.44
N PRO A 4 -47.52 1.34 -49.79
CA PRO A 4 -46.83 0.53 -48.80
C PRO A 4 -45.90 1.42 -47.96
N ARG A 5 -46.06 1.35 -46.63
CA ARG A 5 -45.16 2.01 -45.67
C ARG A 5 -43.96 1.11 -45.41
N THR A 6 -42.79 1.56 -45.81
CA THR A 6 -41.50 0.94 -45.53
C THR A 6 -41.17 1.07 -44.04
N LEU A 7 -41.06 -0.05 -43.32
CA LEU A 7 -40.54 -0.08 -41.95
C LEU A 7 -39.02 0.09 -41.99
N VAL A 8 -38.52 1.22 -41.49
CA VAL A 8 -37.09 1.44 -41.24
C VAL A 8 -36.77 0.84 -39.88
N ALA A 9 -36.05 -0.28 -39.87
CA ALA A 9 -35.51 -0.87 -38.65
C ALA A 9 -34.29 -0.05 -38.21
N VAL A 10 -34.42 0.69 -37.10
CA VAL A 10 -33.29 1.35 -36.45
C VAL A 10 -32.58 0.31 -35.58
N ALA A 11 -31.42 -0.15 -36.01
CA ALA A 11 -30.53 -0.98 -35.21
C ALA A 11 -29.83 -0.09 -34.16
N ILE A 12 -30.27 -0.17 -32.90
CA ILE A 12 -29.57 0.44 -31.78
C ILE A 12 -28.40 -0.49 -31.42
N GLY A 13 -27.19 -0.13 -31.87
CA GLY A 13 -25.97 -0.79 -31.42
C GLY A 13 -25.70 -0.45 -29.96
N ALA A 14 -25.97 -1.39 -29.04
CA ALA A 14 -25.54 -1.26 -27.67
C ALA A 14 -24.01 -1.41 -27.61
N ALA A 15 -23.29 -0.31 -27.40
CA ALA A 15 -21.88 -0.37 -27.06
C ALA A 15 -21.75 -1.01 -25.66
N LEU A 16 -21.36 -2.28 -25.62
CA LEU A 16 -21.03 -2.97 -24.38
C LEU A 16 -19.72 -2.37 -23.85
N VAL A 17 -19.83 -1.37 -22.97
CA VAL A 17 -18.66 -0.86 -22.23
C VAL A 17 -18.25 -1.97 -21.27
N LEU A 18 -17.22 -2.74 -21.65
CA LEU A 18 -16.56 -3.65 -20.73
C LEU A 18 -15.91 -2.80 -19.64
N ALA A 19 -16.56 -2.71 -18.48
CA ALA A 19 -15.97 -2.06 -17.31
C ALA A 19 -14.69 -2.82 -16.94
N THR A 20 -13.53 -2.22 -17.16
CA THR A 20 -12.28 -2.73 -16.61
C THR A 20 -12.35 -2.53 -15.09
N PRO A 21 -12.20 -3.58 -14.27
CA PRO A 21 -12.16 -3.38 -12.83
C PRO A 21 -10.98 -2.47 -12.49
N ALA A 22 -11.28 -1.26 -12.03
CA ALA A 22 -10.29 -0.43 -11.38
C ALA A 22 -10.05 -1.06 -10.01
N LEU A 23 -8.91 -1.74 -9.85
CA LEU A 23 -8.52 -2.33 -8.56
C LEU A 23 -8.20 -1.19 -7.59
N ALA A 24 -9.18 -0.78 -6.79
CA ALA A 24 -9.02 0.23 -5.75
C ALA A 24 -8.42 -0.33 -4.44
N GLY A 25 -8.21 -1.65 -4.36
CA GLY A 25 -7.49 -2.32 -3.28
C GLY A 25 -6.08 -2.74 -3.69
N PHE A 26 -5.19 -2.96 -2.71
CA PHE A 26 -3.82 -3.37 -2.98
C PHE A 26 -3.74 -4.85 -3.37
N THR A 27 -3.81 -5.13 -4.67
CA THR A 27 -3.46 -6.46 -5.19
C THR A 27 -1.95 -6.60 -5.34
N ALA A 28 -1.40 -7.73 -4.91
CA ALA A 28 0.01 -8.06 -5.13
C ALA A 28 0.23 -9.58 -5.10
N THR A 29 1.41 -10.01 -5.53
CA THR A 29 1.84 -11.42 -5.47
C THR A 29 2.45 -11.79 -4.13
N ASP A 30 2.71 -10.83 -3.26
CA ASP A 30 3.32 -11.04 -1.94
C ASP A 30 2.79 -9.99 -0.97
N VAL A 31 1.96 -10.43 -0.03
CA VAL A 31 1.26 -9.56 0.95
C VAL A 31 1.35 -10.14 2.36
N ILE A 32 1.24 -9.28 3.36
CA ILE A 32 1.25 -9.64 4.77
C ILE A 32 -0.06 -9.23 5.43
N VAL A 33 -0.76 -10.20 6.03
CA VAL A 33 -1.76 -9.95 7.06
C VAL A 33 -1.01 -9.78 8.39
N PRO A 34 -0.95 -8.56 8.96
CA PRO A 34 0.08 -8.23 9.94
C PRO A 34 -0.20 -8.75 11.35
N SER A 35 -1.46 -9.09 11.66
CA SER A 35 -1.82 -9.68 12.96
C SER A 35 -3.07 -10.54 12.89
N LEU A 36 -2.96 -11.76 13.41
CA LEU A 36 -4.06 -12.67 13.73
C LEU A 36 -3.77 -13.34 15.08
N GLY A 37 -4.83 -13.77 15.76
CA GLY A 37 -4.72 -14.49 17.02
C GLY A 37 -5.76 -15.61 17.16
N LYS A 38 -5.36 -16.67 17.84
CA LYS A 38 -6.22 -17.73 18.37
C LYS A 38 -6.03 -17.79 19.87
N GLY A 39 -7.12 -17.77 20.63
CA GLY A 39 -7.11 -17.99 22.08
C GLY A 39 -7.27 -16.71 22.93
N PRO A 40 -7.10 -16.82 24.25
CA PRO A 40 -7.47 -15.78 25.20
C PRO A 40 -6.62 -14.52 25.10
N GLY A 41 -7.24 -13.35 25.22
CA GLY A 41 -6.56 -12.05 25.29
C GLY A 41 -6.87 -11.30 26.59
N ALA A 42 -6.42 -10.05 26.66
CA ALA A 42 -6.75 -9.16 27.78
C ALA A 42 -8.26 -8.91 27.89
N ALA A 43 -8.71 -8.49 29.08
CA ALA A 43 -10.10 -8.12 29.38
C ALA A 43 -11.13 -9.19 28.94
N GLY A 44 -10.78 -10.47 29.12
CA GLY A 44 -11.68 -11.60 28.82
C GLY A 44 -11.97 -11.85 27.34
N SER A 45 -11.21 -11.21 26.42
CA SER A 45 -11.33 -11.47 24.98
C SER A 45 -10.89 -12.89 24.63
N SER A 46 -11.45 -13.47 23.56
CA SER A 46 -11.07 -14.78 23.03
C SER A 46 -11.02 -14.72 21.51
N TRP A 47 -9.80 -14.70 20.97
CA TRP A 47 -9.53 -14.37 19.58
C TRP A 47 -9.61 -15.57 18.66
N ASN A 48 -10.06 -15.34 17.43
CA ASN A 48 -9.91 -16.23 16.28
C ASN A 48 -9.69 -15.40 14.99
N GLY A 49 -9.28 -16.05 13.90
CA GLY A 49 -8.92 -15.42 12.64
C GLY A 49 -9.67 -15.97 11.43
N CYS A 50 -10.03 -15.10 10.50
CA CYS A 50 -10.53 -15.44 9.17
C CYS A 50 -9.74 -14.68 8.10
N ILE A 51 -9.48 -15.32 6.95
CA ILE A 51 -8.87 -14.68 5.76
C ILE A 51 -9.78 -14.87 4.55
N TRP A 52 -9.89 -13.82 3.73
CA TRP A 52 -10.45 -13.87 2.39
C TRP A 52 -9.34 -13.65 1.36
N VAL A 53 -9.35 -14.44 0.30
CA VAL A 53 -8.48 -14.26 -0.87
C VAL A 53 -9.32 -14.22 -2.13
N HIS A 54 -9.23 -13.11 -2.85
CA HIS A 54 -9.86 -12.93 -4.14
C HIS A 54 -8.83 -12.99 -5.26
N ASN A 55 -9.15 -13.77 -6.29
CA ASN A 55 -8.41 -13.83 -7.54
C ASN A 55 -9.12 -12.95 -8.59
N PRO A 56 -8.61 -11.74 -8.90
CA PRO A 56 -9.17 -10.89 -9.93
C PRO A 56 -8.80 -11.30 -11.37
N ASN A 57 -7.96 -12.32 -11.53
CA ASN A 57 -7.39 -12.71 -12.83
C ASN A 57 -8.33 -13.65 -13.60
N ALA A 58 -8.13 -13.72 -14.92
CA ALA A 58 -8.85 -14.64 -15.82
C ALA A 58 -8.34 -16.09 -15.76
N ALA A 59 -7.25 -16.36 -15.03
CA ALA A 59 -6.66 -17.68 -14.84
C ALA A 59 -6.64 -18.07 -13.35
N PRO A 60 -6.62 -19.37 -13.01
CA PRO A 60 -6.45 -19.81 -11.63
C PRO A 60 -5.12 -19.33 -11.04
N VAL A 61 -5.11 -19.01 -9.74
CA VAL A 61 -3.93 -18.52 -9.03
C VAL A 61 -3.55 -19.46 -7.90
N ASN A 62 -2.31 -19.93 -7.91
CA ASN A 62 -1.73 -20.73 -6.85
C ASN A 62 -1.27 -19.80 -5.73
N VAL A 63 -1.81 -20.01 -4.53
CA VAL A 63 -1.51 -19.22 -3.34
C VAL A 63 -0.83 -20.10 -2.29
N THR A 64 0.12 -19.51 -1.58
CA THR A 64 0.78 -20.13 -0.43
C THR A 64 0.70 -19.18 0.76
N PHE A 65 0.12 -19.66 1.84
CA PHE A 65 0.01 -18.95 3.11
C PHE A 65 1.07 -19.49 4.05
N ARG A 66 1.80 -18.60 4.73
CA ARG A 66 2.82 -18.97 5.72
C ARG A 66 2.49 -18.36 7.06
N LEU A 67 2.37 -19.19 8.08
CA LEU A 67 2.16 -18.74 9.46
C LEU A 67 3.47 -18.22 10.04
N LEU A 68 3.51 -16.92 10.31
CA LEU A 68 4.64 -16.26 10.97
C LEU A 68 4.32 -16.14 12.46
N LEU A 69 4.85 -17.07 13.25
CA LEU A 69 4.63 -17.08 14.70
C LEU A 69 5.25 -15.83 15.34
N ARG A 70 4.52 -15.24 16.28
CA ARG A 70 4.93 -14.01 16.97
C ARG A 70 6.12 -14.26 17.88
N ASN A 71 6.99 -13.25 18.02
CA ASN A 71 8.15 -13.21 18.93
C ASN A 71 9.24 -14.25 18.62
N GLN A 72 9.32 -14.70 17.37
CA GLN A 72 10.44 -15.50 16.88
C GLN A 72 10.65 -15.30 15.37
N PRO A 73 11.89 -15.45 14.88
CA PRO A 73 12.15 -15.59 13.45
C PRO A 73 11.44 -16.82 12.87
N ASN A 74 11.00 -16.73 11.62
CA ASN A 74 10.27 -17.81 10.94
C ASN A 74 10.95 -18.23 9.61
N PRO A 75 12.21 -18.72 9.63
CA PRO A 75 12.93 -19.09 8.41
C PRO A 75 12.29 -20.28 7.66
N SER A 76 11.55 -21.12 8.39
CA SER A 76 10.84 -22.30 7.88
C SER A 76 9.39 -22.30 8.35
N ALA A 77 8.67 -21.21 8.05
CA ALA A 77 7.27 -21.05 8.41
C ALA A 77 6.39 -22.19 7.85
N GLN A 78 5.47 -22.69 8.68
CA GLN A 78 4.48 -23.67 8.24
C GLN A 78 3.64 -23.08 7.10
N ALA A 79 3.43 -23.88 6.06
CA ALA A 79 2.75 -23.46 4.85
C ALA A 79 1.42 -24.18 4.64
N PHE A 80 0.45 -23.46 4.08
CA PHE A 80 -0.78 -23.98 3.52
C PHE A 80 -0.86 -23.54 2.05
N HIS A 81 -1.29 -24.44 1.18
CA HIS A 81 -1.34 -24.20 -0.27
C HIS A 81 -2.77 -24.33 -0.76
N ASP A 82 -3.15 -23.46 -1.68
CA ASP A 82 -4.43 -23.57 -2.37
C ASP A 82 -4.37 -23.00 -3.80
N THR A 83 -5.39 -23.26 -4.59
CA THR A 83 -5.61 -22.67 -5.93
C THR A 83 -6.94 -21.95 -5.95
N ILE A 84 -6.93 -20.65 -6.23
CA ILE A 84 -8.14 -19.82 -6.31
C ILE A 84 -8.57 -19.73 -7.79
N PRO A 85 -9.78 -20.21 -8.16
CA PRO A 85 -10.29 -20.12 -9.53
C PRO A 85 -10.37 -18.68 -10.07
N PRO A 86 -10.44 -18.47 -11.40
CA PRO A 86 -10.61 -17.15 -12.00
C PRO A 86 -11.83 -16.41 -11.43
N GLY A 87 -11.65 -15.15 -11.01
CA GLY A 87 -12.74 -14.31 -10.48
C GLY A 87 -13.29 -14.73 -9.11
N ASP A 88 -12.83 -15.84 -8.53
CA ASP A 88 -13.38 -16.40 -7.30
C ASP A 88 -12.83 -15.70 -6.04
N THR A 89 -13.56 -15.84 -4.93
CA THR A 89 -13.13 -15.42 -3.60
C THR A 89 -13.29 -16.57 -2.61
N ARG A 90 -12.19 -17.03 -2.01
CA ARG A 90 -12.23 -18.03 -0.94
C ARG A 90 -12.15 -17.39 0.43
N ARG A 91 -12.89 -17.96 1.37
CA ARG A 91 -12.91 -17.62 2.79
C ARG A 91 -12.37 -18.81 3.59
N TYR A 92 -11.44 -18.53 4.51
CA TYR A 92 -10.87 -19.53 5.42
C TYR A 92 -11.20 -19.13 6.85
N ASP A 93 -12.20 -19.78 7.44
CA ASP A 93 -12.55 -19.61 8.85
C ASP A 93 -11.61 -20.41 9.75
N ASP A 94 -11.34 -19.90 10.95
CA ASP A 94 -10.35 -20.44 11.89
C ASP A 94 -9.03 -20.77 11.19
N VAL A 95 -8.40 -19.73 10.64
CA VAL A 95 -7.15 -19.80 9.85
C VAL A 95 -6.12 -20.72 10.51
N PHE A 96 -5.97 -20.66 11.84
CA PHE A 96 -5.03 -21.47 12.59
C PHE A 96 -5.36 -22.95 12.54
N ALA A 97 -6.60 -23.35 12.82
CA ALA A 97 -7.00 -24.75 12.79
C ALA A 97 -7.11 -25.28 11.35
N THR A 98 -7.83 -24.57 10.49
CA THR A 98 -8.18 -25.02 9.15
C THR A 98 -6.98 -25.07 8.21
N MET A 99 -6.09 -24.07 8.26
CA MET A 99 -4.96 -23.99 7.33
C MET A 99 -3.67 -24.57 7.92
N PHE A 100 -3.48 -24.46 9.24
CA PHE A 100 -2.23 -24.82 9.90
C PHE A 100 -2.38 -25.95 10.94
N GLY A 101 -3.57 -26.51 11.18
CA GLY A 101 -3.76 -27.57 12.18
C GLY A 101 -3.41 -27.13 13.62
N VAL A 102 -3.40 -25.83 13.89
CA VAL A 102 -3.03 -25.24 15.17
C VAL A 102 -4.28 -25.00 16.02
N HIS A 103 -4.43 -25.80 17.07
CA HIS A 103 -5.59 -25.74 17.96
C HIS A 103 -5.34 -24.97 19.27
N LEU A 104 -4.07 -24.76 19.62
CA LEU A 104 -3.66 -24.06 20.84
C LEU A 104 -3.55 -22.55 20.63
N ALA A 105 -3.49 -21.80 21.74
CA ALA A 105 -3.35 -20.36 21.71
C ALA A 105 -2.10 -19.93 20.92
N THR A 106 -2.30 -19.17 19.85
CA THR A 106 -1.27 -18.85 18.87
C THR A 106 -1.52 -17.47 18.28
N TYR A 107 -0.48 -16.67 18.16
CA TYR A 107 -0.56 -15.31 17.63
C TYR A 107 0.57 -15.08 16.64
N GLY A 108 0.33 -14.23 15.65
CA GLY A 108 1.31 -14.04 14.59
C GLY A 108 0.78 -13.20 13.45
N ALA A 109 1.46 -13.32 12.33
CA ALA A 109 1.08 -12.77 11.04
C ALA A 109 0.92 -13.91 10.02
N VAL A 110 0.31 -13.63 8.87
CA VAL A 110 0.27 -14.56 7.75
C VAL A 110 0.82 -13.87 6.52
N ARG A 111 1.87 -14.44 5.93
CA ARG A 111 2.38 -14.01 4.62
C ARG A 111 1.68 -14.83 3.53
N VAL A 112 1.18 -14.15 2.51
CA VAL A 112 0.52 -14.78 1.36
C VAL A 112 1.33 -14.48 0.11
N THR A 113 1.89 -15.52 -0.51
CA THR A 113 2.60 -15.44 -1.79
C THR A 113 1.79 -16.12 -2.88
N ALA A 114 1.74 -15.56 -4.07
CA ALA A 114 0.94 -16.04 -5.19
C ALA A 114 1.70 -15.93 -6.52
N ASN A 115 1.33 -16.75 -7.52
CA ASN A 115 1.92 -16.67 -8.87
C ASN A 115 1.30 -15.57 -9.76
N ALA A 116 0.23 -14.91 -9.32
CA ALA A 116 -0.34 -13.69 -9.91
C ALA A 116 -0.97 -12.81 -8.81
N PRO A 117 -1.22 -11.51 -9.05
CA PRO A 117 -1.75 -10.62 -8.03
C PRO A 117 -3.09 -11.08 -7.45
N VAL A 118 -3.21 -11.04 -6.13
CA VAL A 118 -4.45 -11.37 -5.39
C VAL A 118 -4.80 -10.22 -4.44
N LEU A 119 -6.09 -10.09 -4.11
CA LEU A 119 -6.55 -9.23 -3.02
C LEU A 119 -6.76 -10.09 -1.77
N VAL A 120 -6.16 -9.70 -0.65
CA VAL A 120 -6.26 -10.44 0.61
C VAL A 120 -6.69 -9.51 1.73
N ASN A 121 -7.73 -9.92 2.46
CA ASN A 121 -8.19 -9.25 3.66
C ASN A 121 -8.36 -10.27 4.78
N ALA A 122 -8.31 -9.82 6.02
CA ALA A 122 -8.48 -10.68 7.18
C ALA A 122 -9.30 -10.01 8.27
N ARG A 123 -9.86 -10.84 9.16
CA ARG A 123 -10.51 -10.39 10.38
C ARG A 123 -9.95 -11.18 11.56
N SER A 124 -9.36 -10.48 12.54
CA SER A 124 -9.05 -11.01 13.86
C SER A 124 -10.18 -10.63 14.80
N TYR A 125 -10.99 -11.56 15.26
CA TYR A 125 -12.21 -11.26 16.02
C TYR A 125 -12.23 -11.97 17.37
N SER A 126 -12.89 -11.33 18.34
CA SER A 126 -13.16 -11.90 19.65
C SER A 126 -14.62 -12.33 19.74
N THR A 127 -14.86 -13.54 20.25
CA THR A 127 -16.20 -14.00 20.63
C THR A 127 -16.34 -13.85 22.15
N PRO A 128 -17.35 -13.11 22.65
CA PRO A 128 -17.65 -13.07 24.08
C PRO A 128 -17.90 -14.47 24.65
N ALA A 129 -17.60 -14.68 25.92
CA ALA A 129 -17.86 -15.96 26.58
C ALA A 129 -19.36 -16.33 26.50
N GLY A 130 -19.67 -17.51 25.97
CA GLY A 130 -21.05 -17.96 25.74
C GLY A 130 -21.76 -17.28 24.56
N GLY A 131 -21.09 -16.39 23.84
CA GLY A 131 -21.61 -15.70 22.66
C GLY A 131 -21.60 -16.56 21.39
N ARG A 132 -22.27 -16.06 20.37
CA ARG A 132 -22.42 -16.65 19.04
C ARG A 132 -21.58 -15.89 18.01
N ALA A 133 -21.61 -16.35 16.75
CA ALA A 133 -20.84 -15.73 15.67
C ALA A 133 -21.26 -14.26 15.39
N ASP A 134 -22.54 -13.95 15.58
CA ASP A 134 -23.14 -12.62 15.46
C ASP A 134 -22.82 -11.69 16.64
N ASP A 135 -22.32 -12.21 17.75
CA ASP A 135 -21.82 -11.41 18.89
C ASP A 135 -20.35 -10.98 18.75
N THR A 136 -19.70 -11.35 17.63
CA THR A 136 -18.26 -11.13 17.48
C THR A 136 -17.92 -9.67 17.23
N VAL A 137 -17.00 -9.13 18.03
CA VAL A 137 -16.31 -7.87 17.74
C VAL A 137 -14.97 -8.19 17.08
N GLY A 138 -14.49 -7.37 16.15
CA GLY A 138 -13.30 -7.79 15.42
C GLY A 138 -12.63 -6.73 14.59
N GLN A 139 -11.33 -6.96 14.41
CA GLN A 139 -10.40 -6.08 13.76
C GLN A 139 -10.20 -6.51 12.32
N PHE A 140 -10.40 -5.58 11.39
CA PHE A 140 -10.16 -5.79 9.98
C PHE A 140 -8.71 -5.47 9.63
N TYR A 141 -8.10 -6.30 8.78
CA TYR A 141 -6.79 -6.05 8.19
C TYR A 141 -6.89 -6.19 6.68
N SER A 142 -6.54 -5.15 5.93
CA SER A 142 -6.14 -5.33 4.54
C SER A 142 -4.70 -5.83 4.51
N ALA A 143 -4.41 -6.83 3.69
CA ALA A 143 -3.05 -7.33 3.61
C ALA A 143 -2.16 -6.29 2.92
N ILE A 144 -0.98 -6.06 3.49
CA ILE A 144 -0.05 -5.02 3.03
C ILE A 144 0.94 -5.66 2.05
N PRO A 145 1.07 -5.19 0.80
CA PRO A 145 2.13 -5.64 -0.11
C PRO A 145 3.51 -5.48 0.50
N THR A 146 4.37 -6.50 0.38
CA THR A 146 5.74 -6.42 0.91
C THR A 146 6.58 -5.35 0.20
N SER A 147 6.20 -4.96 -1.01
CA SER A 147 6.77 -3.82 -1.74
C SER A 147 6.52 -2.47 -1.04
N PHE A 148 5.56 -2.37 -0.12
CA PHE A 148 5.25 -1.15 0.63
C PHE A 148 6.00 -1.07 1.96
N ALA A 149 6.69 -2.15 2.36
CA ALA A 149 7.45 -2.22 3.59
C ALA A 149 8.54 -1.13 3.65
N ILE A 150 8.77 -0.58 4.84
CA ILE A 150 9.87 0.35 5.09
C ILE A 150 11.16 -0.42 5.39
N GLY A 151 12.27 -0.02 4.78
CA GLY A 151 13.62 -0.48 5.07
C GLY A 151 14.45 0.63 5.71
N VAL A 152 15.76 0.37 5.89
CA VAL A 152 16.69 1.30 6.58
C VAL A 152 16.59 2.75 6.06
N GLY A 153 16.55 3.70 7.01
CA GLY A 153 16.41 5.13 6.75
C GLY A 153 14.98 5.58 6.40
N GLN A 154 14.02 4.65 6.32
CA GLN A 154 12.64 4.95 5.96
C GLN A 154 11.73 4.91 7.19
N THR A 155 10.67 5.71 7.12
CA THR A 155 9.76 5.96 8.24
C THR A 155 8.31 5.77 7.82
N ALA A 156 7.48 5.29 8.74
CA ALA A 156 6.02 5.29 8.65
C ALA A 156 5.38 5.78 9.96
N GLN A 157 4.12 6.17 9.89
CA GLN A 157 3.33 6.68 11.01
C GLN A 157 2.22 5.69 11.38
N LEU A 158 1.94 5.56 12.67
CA LEU A 158 0.72 4.96 13.22
C LEU A 158 0.00 6.00 14.08
N LEU A 159 -1.32 6.01 14.00
CA LEU A 159 -2.17 7.00 14.67
C LEU A 159 -2.97 6.36 15.81
N GLY A 160 -3.65 7.21 16.59
CA GLY A 160 -4.75 6.79 17.47
C GLY A 160 -4.31 6.10 18.75
N VAL A 161 -3.12 6.39 19.26
CA VAL A 161 -2.72 5.92 20.58
C VAL A 161 -3.63 6.55 21.62
N TYR A 162 -4.40 5.71 22.30
CA TYR A 162 -5.20 6.06 23.47
C TYR A 162 -4.89 5.04 24.56
N GLN A 163 -4.29 5.50 25.66
CA GLN A 163 -4.20 4.75 26.90
C GLN A 163 -3.90 5.71 28.06
N THR A 164 -4.65 5.59 29.15
CA THR A 164 -4.58 6.49 30.32
C THR A 164 -4.02 5.77 31.54
N ASN A 165 -3.60 6.54 32.54
CA ASN A 165 -3.14 6.04 33.84
C ASN A 165 -4.13 6.49 34.93
N PRO A 166 -4.65 5.60 35.80
CA PRO A 166 -4.38 4.15 35.87
C PRO A 166 -4.92 3.36 34.68
N GLN A 167 -4.21 2.29 34.29
CA GLN A 167 -4.50 1.52 33.07
C GLN A 167 -5.86 0.81 33.12
N GLU A 168 -6.23 0.31 34.29
CA GLU A 168 -7.51 -0.37 34.54
C GLU A 168 -8.72 0.56 34.40
N ALA A 169 -8.54 1.87 34.57
CA ALA A 169 -9.57 2.88 34.34
C ALA A 169 -9.59 3.39 32.90
N SER A 170 -8.63 2.99 32.06
CA SER A 170 -8.56 3.45 30.69
C SER A 170 -9.69 2.88 29.84
N LEU A 171 -10.33 3.74 29.06
CA LEU A 171 -11.39 3.32 28.13
C LEU A 171 -10.85 2.44 27.01
N PHE A 172 -9.62 2.68 26.57
CA PHE A 172 -8.99 1.95 25.49
C PHE A 172 -7.59 1.47 25.90
N ARG A 173 -7.16 0.38 25.26
CA ARG A 173 -5.77 -0.07 25.26
C ARG A 173 -5.23 0.00 23.83
N TYR A 174 -3.96 0.31 23.68
CA TYR A 174 -3.32 0.39 22.37
C TYR A 174 -2.19 -0.62 22.25
N ASN A 175 -2.21 -1.40 21.18
CA ASN A 175 -1.10 -2.23 20.76
C ASN A 175 -0.56 -1.76 19.42
N TYR A 176 0.72 -1.96 19.18
CA TYR A 176 1.33 -1.76 17.88
C TYR A 176 2.28 -2.92 17.60
N GLY A 177 2.56 -3.13 16.32
CA GLY A 177 3.43 -4.22 15.91
C GLY A 177 4.01 -4.00 14.52
N PHE A 178 4.92 -4.89 14.18
CA PHE A 178 5.54 -4.93 12.87
C PHE A 178 5.93 -6.35 12.50
N VAL A 179 5.95 -6.61 11.19
CA VAL A 179 6.28 -7.90 10.60
C VAL A 179 7.42 -7.70 9.61
N GLU A 180 8.51 -8.43 9.78
CA GLU A 180 9.62 -8.44 8.84
C GLU A 180 9.23 -9.23 7.58
N SER A 181 9.57 -8.69 6.41
CA SER A 181 9.01 -9.12 5.12
C SER A 181 10.05 -9.66 4.13
N SER A 182 11.34 -9.43 4.37
CA SER A 182 12.45 -9.74 3.46
C SER A 182 13.28 -10.96 3.87
N GLY A 183 13.05 -11.51 5.06
CA GLY A 183 13.78 -12.65 5.62
C GLY A 183 15.08 -12.26 6.31
N GLN A 184 15.27 -10.96 6.59
CA GLN A 184 16.50 -10.41 7.14
C GLN A 184 16.23 -9.64 8.43
N ALA A 185 17.19 -9.62 9.36
CA ALA A 185 17.02 -8.88 10.60
C ALA A 185 17.04 -7.34 10.37
N ALA A 186 16.31 -6.61 11.21
CA ALA A 186 16.29 -5.16 11.24
C ALA A 186 16.10 -4.62 12.67
N THR A 187 16.42 -3.34 12.86
CA THR A 187 16.07 -2.58 14.07
C THR A 187 15.07 -1.49 13.71
N VAL A 188 13.95 -1.47 14.43
CA VAL A 188 12.90 -0.45 14.30
C VAL A 188 12.94 0.45 15.53
N GLN A 189 13.19 1.74 15.34
CA GLN A 189 12.99 2.75 16.38
C GLN A 189 11.56 3.26 16.31
N VAL A 190 10.84 3.17 17.43
CA VAL A 190 9.49 3.71 17.58
C VAL A 190 9.56 4.92 18.49
N THR A 191 9.05 6.05 18.00
CA THR A 191 9.03 7.32 18.72
C THR A 191 7.58 7.76 18.89
N ALA A 192 7.14 8.03 20.12
CA ALA A 192 5.84 8.60 20.41
C ALA A 192 5.92 10.13 20.35
N LEU A 193 4.97 10.74 19.66
CA LEU A 193 4.83 12.19 19.54
C LEU A 193 3.45 12.64 20.07
N ASP A 194 3.45 13.74 20.80
CA ASP A 194 2.23 14.37 21.31
C ASP A 194 1.54 15.25 20.25
N GLU A 195 0.47 15.93 20.65
CA GLU A 195 -0.33 16.80 19.79
C GLU A 195 0.43 18.00 19.22
N THR A 196 1.53 18.43 19.87
CA THR A 196 2.40 19.51 19.39
C THR A 196 3.47 18.99 18.44
N GLY A 197 3.61 17.66 18.32
CA GLY A 197 4.69 17.01 17.60
C GLY A 197 5.97 16.88 18.42
N ALA A 198 5.94 17.19 19.72
CA ALA A 198 7.08 16.96 20.60
C ALA A 198 7.21 15.48 20.94
N VAL A 199 8.45 15.03 21.15
CA VAL A 199 8.75 13.62 21.46
C VAL A 199 8.43 13.34 22.92
N SER A 200 7.53 12.39 23.17
CA SER A 200 7.21 11.92 24.52
C SER A 200 8.12 10.76 24.96
N ALA A 201 8.47 9.86 24.04
CA ALA A 201 9.39 8.74 24.28
C ALA A 201 9.92 8.14 22.98
N SER A 202 11.01 7.39 23.06
CA SER A 202 11.54 6.59 21.95
C SER A 202 12.16 5.29 22.46
N LYS A 203 11.97 4.19 21.72
CA LYS A 203 12.56 2.87 22.02
C LYS A 203 12.89 2.12 20.74
N SER A 204 13.98 1.36 20.77
CA SER A 204 14.41 0.51 19.65
C SER A 204 14.04 -0.94 19.87
N TYR A 205 13.64 -1.60 18.79
CA TYR A 205 13.20 -2.99 18.78
C TYR A 205 13.93 -3.76 17.69
N SER A 206 14.50 -4.91 18.06
CA SER A 206 15.02 -5.86 17.09
C SER A 206 13.87 -6.70 16.52
N VAL A 207 13.95 -6.98 15.22
CA VAL A 207 13.10 -7.95 14.53
C VAL A 207 13.96 -8.84 13.65
N GLY A 208 13.78 -10.16 13.75
CA GLY A 208 14.44 -11.17 12.93
C GLY A 208 13.71 -11.43 11.61
N GLY A 209 14.33 -12.26 10.77
CA GLY A 209 13.76 -12.63 9.47
C GLY A 209 12.38 -13.28 9.59
N PHE A 210 11.40 -12.70 8.90
CA PHE A 210 9.99 -13.09 8.94
C PHE A 210 9.37 -13.12 10.36
N GLU A 211 9.92 -12.36 11.30
CA GLU A 211 9.40 -12.27 12.66
C GLU A 211 8.22 -11.28 12.71
N ALA A 212 7.13 -11.70 13.37
CA ALA A 212 6.04 -10.82 13.75
C ALA A 212 6.22 -10.38 15.22
N ARG A 213 6.11 -9.09 15.50
CA ARG A 213 6.17 -8.52 16.86
C ARG A 213 4.93 -7.70 17.14
N GLN A 214 4.49 -7.73 18.39
CA GLN A 214 3.44 -6.87 18.90
C GLN A 214 3.74 -6.49 20.35
N TYR A 215 3.52 -5.23 20.68
CA TYR A 215 3.70 -4.68 22.02
C TYR A 215 2.45 -3.89 22.42
N ASN A 216 2.17 -3.83 23.72
CA ASN A 216 1.31 -2.79 24.25
C ASN A 216 2.06 -1.45 24.25
N VAL A 217 1.36 -0.33 24.11
CA VAL A 217 2.00 1.01 24.14
C VAL A 217 2.80 1.26 25.42
N THR A 218 2.44 0.62 26.53
CA THR A 218 3.19 0.70 27.79
C THR A 218 4.61 0.16 27.73
N ASP A 219 4.93 -0.69 26.76
CA ASP A 219 6.31 -1.12 26.56
C ASP A 219 7.22 0.04 26.08
N LEU A 220 6.65 1.01 25.33
CA LEU A 220 7.29 2.25 24.90
C LEU A 220 7.12 3.37 25.93
N LEU A 221 5.93 3.48 26.52
CA LEU A 221 5.53 4.52 27.48
C LEU A 221 4.93 3.89 28.75
N PRO A 222 5.75 3.40 29.71
CA PRO A 222 5.24 2.68 30.89
C PRO A 222 4.23 3.48 31.73
N ALA A 223 4.36 4.81 31.76
CA ALA A 223 3.49 5.73 32.47
C ALA A 223 2.58 6.55 31.52
N VAL A 224 2.20 5.97 30.37
CA VAL A 224 1.34 6.64 29.39
C VAL A 224 0.06 7.17 30.05
N ASN A 225 -0.21 8.46 29.85
CA ASN A 225 -1.47 9.07 30.23
C ASN A 225 -1.94 10.03 29.15
N ALA A 226 -2.27 9.47 27.98
CA ALA A 226 -2.61 10.25 26.81
C ALA A 226 -3.74 9.60 26.03
N THR A 227 -4.63 10.43 25.51
CA THR A 227 -5.78 10.00 24.71
C THR A 227 -5.55 10.15 23.21
N ASN A 228 -4.44 10.76 22.82
CA ASN A 228 -4.06 10.94 21.43
C ASN A 228 -2.54 11.13 21.29
N LEU A 229 -1.82 10.06 20.94
CA LEU A 229 -0.44 10.15 20.47
C LEU A 229 -0.31 9.57 19.06
N ARG A 230 0.72 10.02 18.35
CA ARG A 230 1.19 9.42 17.09
C ARG A 230 2.46 8.63 17.35
N LEU A 231 2.61 7.47 16.70
CA LEU A 231 3.86 6.73 16.68
C LEU A 231 4.55 6.91 15.33
N GLN A 232 5.83 7.27 15.36
CA GLN A 232 6.73 7.27 14.22
C GLN A 232 7.64 6.05 14.30
N LEU A 233 7.59 5.19 13.27
CA LEU A 233 8.39 3.98 13.17
C LEU A 233 9.45 4.17 12.11
N THR A 234 10.72 4.10 12.48
CA THR A 234 11.87 4.27 11.58
C THR A 234 12.74 3.03 11.62
N VAL A 235 13.05 2.44 10.47
CA VAL A 235 14.06 1.36 10.43
C VAL A 235 15.43 2.00 10.46
N THR A 236 16.20 1.76 11.52
CA THR A 236 17.48 2.44 11.76
C THR A 236 18.69 1.61 11.37
N SER A 237 18.57 0.29 11.33
CA SER A 237 19.66 -0.61 10.93
C SER A 237 19.15 -1.97 10.43
N GLY A 238 20.05 -2.70 9.76
CA GLY A 238 19.80 -4.03 9.18
C GLY A 238 19.19 -3.98 7.77
N PRO A 239 19.37 -5.03 6.96
CA PRO A 239 18.81 -5.09 5.60
C PRO A 239 17.32 -5.49 5.56
N GLY A 240 16.73 -5.85 6.71
CA GLY A 240 15.32 -6.20 6.82
C GLY A 240 14.37 -5.06 6.44
N LYS A 241 13.14 -5.44 6.06
CA LYS A 241 12.06 -4.50 5.76
C LYS A 241 10.82 -4.86 6.56
N VAL A 242 10.10 -3.87 7.07
CA VAL A 242 8.94 -4.10 7.93
C VAL A 242 7.67 -3.45 7.41
N VAL A 243 6.56 -4.15 7.56
CA VAL A 243 5.21 -3.55 7.59
C VAL A 243 4.79 -3.37 9.04
N ALA A 244 3.97 -2.36 9.32
CA ALA A 244 3.55 -2.02 10.69
C ALA A 244 2.02 -1.86 10.80
N PHE A 245 1.52 -2.01 12.01
CA PHE A 245 0.10 -1.84 12.32
C PHE A 245 -0.11 -1.34 13.75
N GLY A 246 -1.22 -0.66 13.97
CA GLY A 246 -1.72 -0.25 15.28
C GLY A 246 -3.10 -0.85 15.54
N SER A 247 -3.42 -1.01 16.82
CA SER A 247 -4.66 -1.64 17.28
C SER A 247 -5.14 -0.97 18.57
N GLY A 248 -6.09 -0.06 18.46
CA GLY A 248 -6.83 0.47 19.60
C GLY A 248 -8.00 -0.44 19.95
N ILE A 249 -8.22 -0.78 21.22
CA ILE A 249 -9.27 -1.71 21.63
C ILE A 249 -10.01 -1.15 22.83
N ALA A 250 -11.33 -1.08 22.76
CA ALA A 250 -12.15 -0.70 23.89
C ALA A 250 -12.04 -1.74 25.02
N ASN A 251 -11.67 -1.32 26.23
CA ASN A 251 -11.43 -2.23 27.35
C ASN A 251 -12.69 -2.93 27.85
N ARG A 252 -13.87 -2.32 27.64
CA ARG A 252 -15.16 -2.91 28.05
C ARG A 252 -15.70 -3.91 27.04
N SER A 253 -15.83 -3.51 25.77
CA SER A 253 -16.49 -4.35 24.74
C SER A 253 -15.51 -5.28 24.02
N ASN A 254 -14.20 -5.05 24.14
CA ASN A 254 -13.16 -5.63 23.29
C ASN A 254 -13.26 -5.27 21.80
N ASP A 255 -14.05 -4.25 21.46
CA ASP A 255 -14.19 -3.77 20.09
C ASP A 255 -12.92 -3.06 19.61
N PRO A 256 -12.26 -3.56 18.54
CA PRO A 256 -10.98 -3.03 18.08
C PRO A 256 -11.14 -2.08 16.87
N SER A 257 -10.24 -1.11 16.78
CA SER A 257 -9.98 -0.28 15.61
C SER A 257 -8.57 -0.53 15.09
N THR A 258 -8.44 -0.79 13.78
CA THR A 258 -7.15 -0.92 13.11
C THR A 258 -6.61 0.45 12.71
N PHE A 259 -5.33 0.66 12.95
CA PHE A 259 -4.60 1.81 12.45
C PHE A 259 -3.54 1.30 11.48
N GLU A 260 -3.71 1.58 10.20
CA GLU A 260 -2.75 1.21 9.17
C GLU A 260 -1.52 2.12 9.26
N MET A 261 -0.37 1.58 8.84
CA MET A 261 0.82 2.40 8.64
C MET A 261 0.59 3.41 7.52
N SER A 262 1.16 4.60 7.64
CA SER A 262 1.19 5.54 6.51
C SER A 262 1.99 4.94 5.34
N PHE A 263 1.44 5.01 4.13
CA PHE A 263 2.13 4.65 2.90
C PHE A 263 2.80 5.88 2.27
N ARG A 264 3.83 5.68 1.46
CA ARG A 264 4.44 6.78 0.70
C ARG A 264 3.52 7.22 -0.43
N ASP A 265 3.47 8.51 -0.68
CA ASP A 265 2.67 9.09 -1.77
C ASP A 265 2.99 8.47 -3.13
N SER A 266 4.24 8.10 -3.38
CA SER A 266 4.67 7.43 -4.62
C SER A 266 4.02 6.05 -4.85
N LEU A 267 3.37 5.48 -3.84
CA LEU A 267 2.61 4.21 -3.95
C LEU A 267 1.14 4.45 -4.32
N LEU A 268 0.63 5.66 -4.07
CA LEU A 268 -0.78 6.06 -4.25
C LEU A 268 -0.98 6.97 -5.45
N ALA A 269 0.02 7.78 -5.77
CA ALA A 269 0.22 8.21 -7.12
C ALA A 269 0.35 6.91 -7.92
N GLY A 270 -0.65 6.59 -8.73
CA GLY A 270 -0.44 5.60 -9.78
C GLY A 270 0.82 5.98 -10.57
N SER A 271 1.16 5.20 -11.57
CA SER A 271 1.89 5.75 -12.72
C SER A 271 1.07 6.88 -13.39
N GLY A 272 0.70 7.95 -12.65
CA GLY A 272 0.13 9.17 -13.16
C GLY A 272 1.10 9.63 -14.20
N GLY A 273 0.62 9.70 -15.43
CA GLY A 273 1.40 9.79 -16.66
C GLY A 273 2.22 11.07 -16.83
N GLY A 274 2.94 11.49 -15.79
CA GLY A 274 4.14 12.28 -15.92
C GLY A 274 5.24 11.38 -16.48
N LEU A 275 5.89 11.86 -17.54
CA LEU A 275 7.10 11.24 -18.06
C LEU A 275 8.12 11.19 -16.90
N THR A 276 8.51 10.00 -16.45
CA THR A 276 9.56 9.85 -15.42
C THR A 276 10.94 10.22 -15.96
N ALA A 277 11.10 10.17 -17.27
CA ALA A 277 12.23 10.74 -18.01
C ALA A 277 11.81 11.02 -19.45
N VAL A 278 12.36 12.09 -20.04
CA VAL A 278 12.31 12.33 -21.49
C VAL A 278 13.70 12.02 -22.05
N THR A 279 13.80 10.95 -22.83
CA THR A 279 15.04 10.69 -23.58
C THR A 279 15.02 11.52 -24.84
N HIS A 280 15.99 12.43 -24.99
CA HIS A 280 16.11 13.30 -26.16
C HIS A 280 17.52 13.23 -26.75
N ASN A 281 17.64 13.51 -28.04
CA ASN A 281 18.91 13.48 -28.79
C ASN A 281 19.76 14.74 -28.60
N GLY A 282 19.69 15.38 -27.43
CA GLY A 282 20.40 16.63 -27.12
C GLY A 282 19.77 17.92 -27.69
N THR A 283 18.66 17.84 -28.43
CA THR A 283 17.95 19.05 -28.94
C THR A 283 17.03 19.69 -27.90
N LEU A 284 16.75 19.00 -26.80
CA LEU A 284 16.06 19.54 -25.62
C LEU A 284 17.05 19.71 -24.45
N THR A 285 16.66 20.50 -23.46
CA THR A 285 17.33 20.65 -22.16
C THR A 285 16.31 20.56 -21.05
N GLY A 286 16.80 20.34 -19.83
CA GLY A 286 15.96 20.21 -18.63
C GLY A 286 15.43 18.79 -18.44
N ASP A 287 14.95 18.51 -17.25
CA ASP A 287 14.39 17.20 -16.87
C ASP A 287 12.85 17.23 -16.72
N GLY A 288 12.24 18.40 -16.93
CA GLY A 288 10.78 18.58 -16.82
C GLY A 288 10.29 18.83 -15.39
N THR A 289 11.20 19.05 -14.44
CA THR A 289 10.84 19.52 -13.09
C THR A 289 10.56 21.01 -13.06
N LEU A 290 9.93 21.50 -11.98
CA LEU A 290 9.77 22.95 -11.76
C LEU A 290 11.12 23.68 -11.64
N SER A 291 12.15 23.01 -11.12
CA SER A 291 13.52 23.54 -11.02
C SER A 291 14.30 23.49 -12.33
N SER A 292 13.95 22.58 -13.25
CA SER A 292 14.59 22.46 -14.56
C SER A 292 13.56 22.08 -15.64
N PRO A 293 12.69 23.03 -16.04
CA PRO A 293 11.64 22.75 -17.02
C PRO A 293 12.21 22.30 -18.36
N LEU A 294 11.44 21.51 -19.13
CA LEU A 294 11.83 21.15 -20.49
C LEU A 294 11.91 22.41 -21.36
N GLY A 295 13.03 22.56 -22.05
CA GLY A 295 13.28 23.64 -23.00
C GLY A 295 14.00 23.14 -24.24
N ILE A 296 14.18 24.03 -25.23
CA ILE A 296 15.02 23.75 -26.39
C ILE A 296 16.48 24.00 -26.00
N ALA A 297 17.36 23.05 -26.31
CA ALA A 297 18.79 23.19 -26.05
C ALA A 297 19.38 24.37 -26.82
N ASN A 298 20.50 24.90 -26.34
CA ASN A 298 21.28 25.84 -27.15
C ASN A 298 21.71 25.17 -28.46
N GLY A 299 21.37 25.77 -29.61
CA GLY A 299 21.55 25.15 -30.92
C GLY A 299 20.59 23.99 -31.25
N GLY A 300 19.57 23.74 -30.42
CA GLY A 300 18.56 22.70 -30.64
C GLY A 300 17.63 22.96 -31.82
N VAL A 301 17.56 24.22 -32.28
CA VAL A 301 16.88 24.62 -33.52
C VAL A 301 17.91 24.72 -34.65
N GLY A 302 17.87 23.76 -35.57
CA GLY A 302 18.74 23.71 -36.75
C GLY A 302 18.00 24.02 -38.06
N LYS A 303 18.73 23.93 -39.18
CA LYS A 303 18.20 24.18 -40.53
C LYS A 303 16.99 23.30 -40.87
N THR A 304 16.96 22.07 -40.38
CA THR A 304 15.83 21.14 -40.60
C THR A 304 14.56 21.63 -39.91
N GLN A 305 14.68 22.30 -38.75
CA GLN A 305 13.58 22.91 -38.01
C GLN A 305 13.17 24.28 -38.57
N LEU A 306 14.09 24.97 -39.28
CA LEU A 306 13.89 26.28 -39.91
C LEU A 306 13.68 26.20 -41.43
N ALA A 307 13.37 25.04 -41.98
CA ALA A 307 13.29 24.84 -43.42
C ALA A 307 12.01 25.48 -44.00
N ALA A 308 12.18 26.47 -44.87
CA ALA A 308 11.14 26.94 -45.78
C ALA A 308 11.47 26.47 -47.21
N PRO A 309 10.56 25.79 -47.94
CA PRO A 309 10.80 25.39 -49.32
C PRO A 309 10.93 26.62 -50.24
N GLY A 310 11.66 26.50 -51.35
CA GLY A 310 11.70 27.52 -52.40
C GLY A 310 12.72 28.66 -52.25
N GLY A 311 13.67 28.56 -51.31
CA GLY A 311 14.76 29.53 -51.20
C GLY A 311 15.76 29.43 -52.36
N THR A 312 16.26 30.58 -52.82
CA THR A 312 17.31 30.67 -53.86
C THR A 312 18.58 31.35 -53.32
N SER A 313 19.71 31.16 -54.00
CA SER A 313 21.00 31.73 -53.58
C SER A 313 20.92 33.26 -53.48
N GLY A 314 21.36 33.82 -52.35
CA GLY A 314 21.32 35.27 -52.07
C GLY A 314 20.12 35.72 -51.22
N GLN A 315 19.24 34.80 -50.81
CA GLN A 315 18.14 35.08 -49.90
C GLN A 315 18.49 34.75 -48.45
N VAL A 316 17.93 35.53 -47.52
CA VAL A 316 17.95 35.30 -46.07
C VAL A 316 16.56 34.88 -45.61
N LEU A 317 16.50 33.99 -44.62
CA LEU A 317 15.24 33.61 -43.99
C LEU A 317 14.84 34.72 -43.01
N GLY A 318 13.78 35.46 -43.34
CA GLY A 318 13.20 36.50 -42.51
C GLY A 318 11.80 36.12 -42.04
N THR A 319 11.12 37.06 -41.38
CA THR A 319 9.69 36.94 -41.07
C THR A 319 8.94 38.15 -41.65
N ASN A 320 7.70 37.95 -42.07
CA ASN A 320 6.78 39.01 -42.47
C ASN A 320 5.74 39.33 -41.38
N GLY A 321 5.94 38.82 -40.15
CA GLY A 321 5.00 38.97 -39.03
C GLY A 321 3.92 37.89 -38.95
N SER A 322 3.75 37.04 -39.98
CA SER A 322 2.79 35.92 -39.98
C SER A 322 3.42 34.56 -40.32
N ALA A 323 4.53 34.55 -41.07
CA ALA A 323 5.29 33.36 -41.44
C ALA A 323 6.79 33.64 -41.56
N LEU A 324 7.59 32.57 -41.64
CA LEU A 324 8.96 32.61 -42.11
C LEU A 324 8.96 32.68 -43.64
N VAL A 325 9.72 33.61 -44.22
CA VAL A 325 9.78 33.85 -45.66
C VAL A 325 11.21 34.08 -46.13
N TRP A 326 11.53 33.62 -47.34
CA TRP A 326 12.80 33.97 -47.98
C TRP A 326 12.72 35.39 -48.53
N GLN A 327 13.66 36.23 -48.12
CA GLN A 327 13.75 37.63 -48.55
C GLN A 327 15.12 37.84 -49.20
N ASN A 328 15.20 38.71 -50.21
CA ASN A 328 16.51 39.09 -50.74
C ASN A 328 17.33 39.74 -49.64
N ALA A 329 18.62 39.41 -49.55
CA ALA A 329 19.52 40.06 -48.60
C ALA A 329 19.57 41.56 -48.91
N GLY A 330 18.76 42.36 -48.22
CA GLY A 330 18.92 43.81 -48.21
C GLY A 330 20.32 44.12 -47.66
N SER A 331 21.01 45.07 -48.26
CA SER A 331 22.36 45.53 -47.90
C SER A 331 22.38 46.24 -46.53
N GLY A 332 22.00 45.52 -45.49
CA GLY A 332 21.85 45.98 -44.11
C GLY A 332 21.61 44.78 -43.21
N GLY A 333 22.67 44.00 -42.97
CA GLY A 333 22.70 43.07 -41.85
C GLY A 333 23.02 43.84 -40.57
N LEU A 334 22.43 43.41 -39.45
CA LEU A 334 22.95 43.67 -38.11
C LEU A 334 24.33 43.01 -37.93
#